data_AF-A0A8E6B425-F1
#
_entry.id   AF-A0A8E6B425-F1
#
_cell.length_a   1.000
_cell.length_b   1.000
_cell.length_c   1.000
_cell.angle_alpha   90.00
_cell.angle_beta   90.00
_cell.angle_gamma   90.00
#
_symmetry.space_group_name_H-M   'P 1'
#
loop_
_entity.id
_entity.type
_entity.pdbx_description
1 polymer ?
#
loop_
_entity_poly.entity_id
_entity_poly.type
_entity_poly.pdbx_seq_one_letter_code
_entity_poly.pdbx_strand_id
1 'polypeptide(L)'
;MTAALKSARWKVKIRDKENREPPHFTIIRGTKSWRIDLRTAEFMDDSPDPSEIPKELIELIRDEANWQELCDVWDKMYPHNPVSDDENAD
;
A
#
# COMPACT_ATOMS: atom_id res chain seq x y z
N MET A 1 -14.05 2.52 17.87
CA MET A 1 -13.63 2.46 16.45
C MET A 1 -13.40 1.00 16.09
N THR A 2 -13.59 0.54 14.84
CA THR A 2 -13.33 -0.85 14.33
C THR A 2 -14.46 -1.91 14.32
N ALA A 3 -15.74 -1.57 14.15
CA ALA A 3 -16.75 -2.59 13.81
C ALA A 3 -16.76 -2.93 12.30
N ALA A 4 -16.57 -1.92 11.43
CA ALA A 4 -16.61 -2.11 9.97
C ALA A 4 -15.39 -2.87 9.41
N LEU A 5 -14.21 -2.67 10.03
CA LEU A 5 -12.96 -3.33 9.62
C LEU A 5 -12.95 -4.84 9.95
N LYS A 6 -13.55 -5.24 11.08
CA LYS A 6 -13.58 -6.66 11.52
C LYS A 6 -14.44 -7.56 10.63
N SER A 7 -15.58 -7.07 10.14
CA SER A 7 -16.49 -7.87 9.31
C SER A 7 -16.01 -8.05 7.86
N ALA A 8 -15.19 -7.13 7.36
CA ALA A 8 -14.83 -7.09 5.95
C ALA A 8 -13.48 -7.73 5.59
N ARG A 9 -12.75 -8.29 6.57
CA ARG A 9 -11.51 -9.08 6.39
C ARG A 9 -10.50 -8.44 5.41
N TRP A 10 -10.34 -7.12 5.53
CA TRP A 10 -9.35 -6.35 4.77
C TRP A 10 -7.94 -6.76 5.19
N LYS A 11 -7.03 -6.90 4.22
CA LYS A 11 -5.61 -7.19 4.44
C LYS A 11 -4.77 -6.24 3.62
N VAL A 12 -3.75 -5.64 4.22
CA VAL A 12 -2.76 -4.82 3.52
C VAL A 12 -1.48 -5.66 3.41
N LYS A 13 -0.91 -5.78 2.21
CA LYS A 13 0.30 -6.55 1.95
C LYS A 13 1.12 -5.96 0.81
N ILE A 14 2.43 -5.97 0.96
CA ILE A 14 3.38 -5.83 -0.15
C ILE A 14 3.70 -7.25 -0.64
N ARG A 15 3.57 -7.54 -1.95
CA ARG A 15 3.89 -8.90 -2.44
C ARG A 15 5.36 -8.99 -2.86
N ASP A 16 5.87 -10.21 -2.79
CA ASP A 16 7.30 -10.58 -2.94
C ASP A 16 7.83 -10.58 -4.39
N LYS A 17 6.96 -10.42 -5.40
CA LYS A 17 7.33 -10.48 -6.83
C LYS A 17 7.21 -9.16 -7.57
N GLU A 18 7.22 -8.04 -6.87
CA GLU A 18 6.91 -6.71 -7.40
C GLU A 18 8.18 -5.87 -7.69
N ASN A 19 9.33 -6.52 -7.98
CA ASN A 19 10.61 -5.82 -8.17
C ASN A 19 10.74 -4.98 -9.45
N ARG A 20 9.84 -5.16 -10.43
CA ARG A 20 9.82 -4.43 -11.71
C ARG A 20 8.76 -3.35 -11.78
N GLU A 21 7.86 -3.34 -10.81
CA GLU A 21 6.77 -2.38 -10.72
C GLU A 21 7.19 -1.24 -9.80
N PRO A 22 6.62 -0.03 -9.94
CA PRO A 22 6.86 1.04 -8.99
C PRO A 22 6.45 0.59 -7.58
N PRO A 23 7.04 1.17 -6.53
CA PRO A 23 6.76 0.78 -5.16
C PRO A 23 5.28 0.92 -4.83
N HIS A 24 4.64 -0.18 -4.42
CA HIS A 24 3.21 -0.21 -4.18
C HIS A 24 2.83 -1.18 -3.07
N PHE A 25 1.63 -1.04 -2.53
CA PHE A 25 1.06 -2.03 -1.64
C PHE A 25 -0.29 -2.49 -2.18
N THR A 26 -0.64 -3.73 -1.86
CA THR A 26 -1.90 -4.33 -2.24
C THR A 26 -2.85 -4.39 -1.04
N ILE A 27 -4.01 -3.76 -1.15
CA ILE A 27 -5.15 -4.00 -0.27
C ILE A 27 -5.93 -5.19 -0.83
N ILE A 28 -6.26 -6.18 0.00
CA ILE A 28 -6.96 -7.41 -0.40
C ILE A 28 -8.24 -7.55 0.42
N ARG A 29 -9.36 -7.82 -0.26
CA ARG A 29 -10.65 -8.19 0.35
C ARG A 29 -11.28 -9.34 -0.42
N GLY A 30 -11.28 -10.52 0.18
CA GLY A 30 -11.80 -11.73 -0.48
C GLY A 30 -11.02 -12.03 -1.76
N THR A 31 -11.69 -11.94 -2.91
CA THR A 31 -11.11 -12.13 -4.26
C THR A 31 -10.67 -10.82 -4.93
N LYS A 32 -10.98 -9.67 -4.32
CA LYS A 32 -10.63 -8.34 -4.84
C LYS A 32 -9.30 -7.88 -4.27
N SER A 33 -8.52 -7.20 -5.10
CA SER A 33 -7.26 -6.57 -4.71
C SER A 33 -7.12 -5.21 -5.37
N TRP A 34 -6.65 -4.22 -4.62
CA TRP A 34 -6.37 -2.87 -5.09
C TRP A 34 -4.89 -2.59 -4.86
N ARG A 35 -4.17 -2.20 -5.91
CA ARG A 35 -2.77 -1.79 -5.80
C ARG A 35 -2.71 -0.28 -5.72
N ILE A 36 -1.97 0.22 -4.73
CA ILE A 36 -1.77 1.65 -4.49
C ILE A 36 -0.28 1.91 -4.48
N ASP A 37 0.14 2.85 -5.32
CA ASP A 37 1.52 3.29 -5.43
C ASP A 37 1.93 4.09 -4.18
N LEU A 38 3.08 3.74 -3.60
CA LEU A 38 3.62 4.32 -2.37
C LEU A 38 4.29 5.69 -2.60
N ARG A 39 4.64 6.05 -3.84
CA ARG A 39 5.22 7.36 -4.17
C ARG A 39 4.15 8.42 -4.41
N THR A 40 3.07 8.04 -5.09
CA THR A 40 2.00 8.94 -5.54
C THR A 40 0.73 8.83 -4.70
N ALA A 41 0.58 7.76 -3.91
CA ALA A 41 -0.65 7.42 -3.19
C ALA A 41 -1.89 7.24 -4.09
N GLU A 42 -1.65 6.91 -5.36
CA GLU A 42 -2.67 6.69 -6.38
C GLU A 42 -2.92 5.19 -6.62
N PHE A 43 -4.13 4.87 -7.06
CA PHE A 43 -4.50 3.51 -7.43
C PHE A 43 -3.90 3.16 -8.79
N MET A 44 -3.18 2.04 -8.85
CA MET A 44 -2.57 1.56 -10.10
C MET A 44 -3.56 0.80 -10.99
N ASP A 45 -4.63 0.26 -10.40
CA ASP A 45 -5.68 -0.46 -11.11
C ASP A 45 -6.98 0.36 -11.15
N ASP A 46 -7.61 0.42 -12.32
CA ASP A 46 -8.93 1.04 -12.51
C ASP A 46 -10.06 0.15 -11.98
N SER A 47 -9.78 -1.14 -11.76
CA SER A 47 -10.71 -2.12 -11.20
C SER A 47 -10.00 -3.08 -10.26
N PRO A 48 -10.56 -3.38 -9.08
CA PRO A 48 -11.90 -3.01 -8.59
C PRO A 48 -12.05 -1.55 -8.16
N ASP A 49 -13.29 -1.07 -8.08
CA ASP A 49 -13.62 0.32 -7.70
C ASP A 49 -12.94 0.72 -6.38
N PRO A 50 -12.11 1.77 -6.35
CA PRO A 50 -11.43 2.20 -5.12
C PRO A 50 -12.41 2.73 -4.08
N SER A 51 -13.60 3.18 -4.51
CA SER A 51 -14.71 3.60 -3.65
C SER A 51 -15.25 2.45 -2.76
N GLU A 52 -14.95 1.19 -3.07
CA GLU A 52 -15.29 0.05 -2.22
C GLU A 52 -14.44 -0.02 -0.94
N ILE A 53 -13.31 0.67 -0.91
CA ILE A 53 -12.44 0.73 0.26
C ILE A 53 -13.01 1.75 1.24
N PRO A 54 -13.25 1.35 2.51
CA PRO A 54 -13.77 2.28 3.50
C PRO A 54 -12.78 3.41 3.73
N LYS A 55 -13.29 4.65 3.76
CA LYS A 55 -12.48 5.86 3.98
C LYS A 55 -11.61 5.77 5.22
N GLU A 56 -12.15 5.23 6.32
CA GLU A 56 -11.40 4.99 7.57
C GLU A 56 -10.14 4.12 7.36
N LEU A 57 -10.17 3.15 6.44
CA LEU A 57 -8.99 2.34 6.12
C LEU A 57 -7.98 3.14 5.30
N ILE A 58 -8.43 3.90 4.31
CA ILE A 58 -7.55 4.77 3.52
C ILE A 58 -6.90 5.83 4.42
N GLU A 59 -7.67 6.44 5.32
CA GLU A 59 -7.17 7.41 6.30
C GLU A 59 -6.15 6.78 7.24
N LEU A 60 -6.41 5.55 7.74
CA LEU A 60 -5.45 4.83 8.58
C LEU A 60 -4.18 4.44 7.83
N ILE A 61 -4.27 4.11 6.55
CA ILE A 61 -3.10 3.78 5.73
C ILE A 61 -2.30 5.05 5.38
N ARG A 62 -2.99 6.14 5.03
CA ARG A 62 -2.40 7.45 4.71
C ARG A 62 -1.91 8.21 5.93
N ASP A 63 -2.16 7.70 7.14
CA ASP A 63 -1.56 8.20 8.35
C ASP A 63 -0.03 8.07 8.25
N GLU A 64 0.69 9.14 8.59
CA GLU A 64 2.13 9.26 8.38
C GLU A 64 2.92 8.07 8.96
N ALA A 65 2.56 7.61 10.16
CA ALA A 65 3.26 6.50 10.80
C ALA A 65 3.05 5.16 10.06
N ASN A 66 1.82 4.90 9.60
CA ASN A 66 1.48 3.68 8.88
C ASN A 66 2.04 3.71 7.45
N TRP A 67 1.98 4.86 6.80
CA TRP A 67 2.56 5.06 5.47
C TRP A 67 4.08 4.87 5.49
N GLN A 68 4.76 5.48 6.45
CA GLN A 68 6.21 5.35 6.60
C GLN A 68 6.62 3.90 6.90
N GLU A 69 5.86 3.16 7.72
CA GLU A 69 6.11 1.74 7.97
C GLU A 69 6.00 0.91 6.68
N LEU A 70 5.01 1.18 5.83
CA LEU A 70 4.90 0.51 4.52
C LEU A 70 6.08 0.84 3.60
N CYS A 71 6.53 2.09 3.58
CA CYS A 71 7.71 2.51 2.83
C CYS A 71 8.98 1.80 3.32
N ASP A 72 9.24 1.76 4.63
CA ASP A 72 10.40 1.08 5.23
C ASP A 72 10.38 -0.43 4.94
N VAL A 73 9.21 -1.06 5.07
CA VAL A 73 9.03 -2.47 4.74
C VAL A 73 9.30 -2.74 3.27
N TRP A 74 8.85 -1.85 2.37
CA TRP A 74 9.15 -1.96 0.94
C TRP A 74 10.65 -1.80 0.68
N ASP A 75 11.27 -0.74 1.20
CA ASP A 75 12.68 -0.41 1.04
C ASP A 75 13.59 -1.57 1.48
N LYS A 76 13.27 -2.14 2.65
CA LYS A 76 13.95 -3.30 3.21
C LYS A 76 13.80 -4.57 2.37
N MET A 77 12.66 -4.76 1.72
CA MET A 77 12.44 -5.90 0.81
C MET A 77 13.07 -5.67 -0.57
N TYR A 78 13.07 -4.43 -1.05
CA TYR A 78 13.51 -4.03 -2.38
C TYR A 78 14.52 -2.87 -2.30
N PRO A 79 15.73 -3.08 -1.76
CA PRO A 79 16.72 -2.02 -1.61
C PRO A 79 17.21 -1.44 -2.95
N HIS A 80 16.94 -2.12 -4.06
CA HIS A 80 17.27 -1.66 -5.42
C HIS A 80 16.16 -0.83 -6.08
N ASN A 81 14.98 -0.70 -5.44
CA ASN A 81 13.87 0.13 -5.90
C ASN A 81 13.18 0.78 -4.69
N PRO A 82 13.89 1.67 -3.98
CA PRO A 82 13.40 2.27 -2.75
C PRO A 82 12.21 3.21 -3.02
N VAL A 83 11.34 3.40 -2.03
CA VAL A 83 10.21 4.34 -2.15
C VAL A 83 10.73 5.77 -2.09
N SER A 84 11.51 6.05 -1.05
CA SER A 84 12.32 7.24 -0.93
C SER A 84 13.49 7.06 -1.89
N ASP A 85 13.52 7.85 -2.96
CA ASP A 85 14.73 7.99 -3.75
C ASP A 85 15.77 8.62 -2.82
N ASP A 86 16.56 7.79 -2.14
CA ASP A 86 17.69 8.26 -1.36
C ASP A 86 18.78 8.67 -2.35
N GLU A 87 18.58 9.83 -3.00
CA GLU A 87 19.67 10.66 -3.50
C GLU A 87 20.41 11.27 -2.28
N ASN A 88 20.99 10.40 -1.46
CA ASN A 88 22.03 10.75 -0.49
C ASN A 88 23.19 9.74 -0.58
N ALA A 89 23.64 9.50 -1.81
CA ALA A 89 25.01 9.08 -2.04
C ALA A 89 25.94 10.31 -1.93
N ASP A 90 26.45 10.56 -0.72
CA ASP A 90 27.70 11.32 -0.50
C ASP A 90 28.84 10.36 -0.13
#